data_AF-A0A087S7S9-F1
#
_entry.id   AF-A0A087S7S9-F1
#
_cell.length_a   1.000
_cell.length_b   1.000
_cell.length_c   1.000
_cell.angle_alpha   90.00
_cell.angle_beta   90.00
_cell.angle_gamma   90.00
#
_symmetry.space_group_name_H-M   'P 1'
#
loop_
_entity.id
_entity.type
_entity.pdbx_description
1 polymer ?
#
loop_
_entity_poly.entity_id
_entity_poly.type
_entity_poly.pdbx_seq_one_letter_code
_entity_poly.pdbx_strand_id
1 'polypeptide(L)'
;MEKAIKTAFVLGIFSIILISIPNDVFAEGRLADFVDPNKDKQYYLDRYYNEPTYKSWFDRNYPNFTIEQAVGITSEDSMIDSILNKEIIQEADASLVNQETPQKNNSEVAQMILAIGGLGILFGAVYGVKRKVNDNTRQISINKETIKNKIIKPITRTNPLEILQIRLAKGEITIEEFESLEKKLKP
;
A
#
# COMPACT_ATOMS: atom_id res chain seq x y z
N MET A 1 73.24 -32.45 -7.78
CA MET A 1 72.80 -33.75 -8.31
C MET A 1 71.35 -33.93 -7.95
N GLU A 2 70.58 -34.47 -8.90
CA GLU A 2 69.16 -34.87 -8.84
C GLU A 2 68.14 -33.73 -8.68
N LYS A 3 67.44 -33.31 -9.75
CA LYS A 3 66.40 -33.97 -10.57
C LYS A 3 65.03 -34.04 -9.88
N ALA A 4 64.08 -33.42 -10.59
CA ALA A 4 62.68 -33.23 -10.30
C ALA A 4 61.87 -34.53 -10.20
N ILE A 5 60.76 -34.46 -9.46
CA ILE A 5 59.52 -35.15 -9.83
C ILE A 5 58.34 -34.18 -9.68
N LYS A 6 57.72 -33.87 -10.83
CA LYS A 6 56.39 -33.29 -10.96
C LYS A 6 55.37 -34.42 -10.80
N THR A 7 54.37 -34.25 -9.94
CA THR A 7 53.05 -34.89 -10.13
C THR A 7 51.97 -33.98 -9.57
N ALA A 8 51.12 -33.47 -10.45
CA ALA A 8 49.87 -32.82 -10.10
C ALA A 8 48.83 -33.87 -9.74
N PHE A 9 48.13 -33.68 -8.62
CA PHE A 9 46.82 -34.28 -8.38
C PHE A 9 45.87 -33.16 -7.96
N VAL A 10 45.16 -32.62 -8.95
CA VAL A 10 43.92 -31.87 -8.72
C VAL A 10 42.84 -32.92 -8.60
N LEU A 11 42.24 -33.04 -7.40
CA LEU A 11 40.80 -33.20 -7.15
C LEU A 11 40.55 -33.27 -5.64
N GLY A 12 39.91 -32.21 -5.13
CA GLY A 12 38.96 -32.22 -4.01
C GLY A 12 39.42 -32.73 -2.64
N ILE A 13 39.85 -31.82 -1.76
CA ILE A 13 39.45 -31.73 -0.35
C ILE A 13 39.97 -30.39 0.21
N PHE A 14 39.13 -29.36 0.26
CA PHE A 14 39.42 -28.16 1.03
C PHE A 14 39.34 -28.55 2.52
N SER A 15 40.51 -28.72 3.14
CA SER A 15 40.65 -29.04 4.55
C SER A 15 40.14 -27.88 5.39
N ILE A 16 39.16 -28.20 6.24
CA ILE A 16 38.56 -27.34 7.25
C ILE A 16 39.66 -26.89 8.23
N ILE A 17 40.01 -25.61 8.20
CA ILE A 17 40.73 -24.95 9.29
C ILE A 17 39.73 -24.05 9.99
N LEU A 18 39.53 -24.33 11.28
CA LEU A 18 38.56 -23.70 12.17
C LEU A 18 38.59 -22.18 12.04
N ILE A 19 37.43 -21.64 11.68
CA ILE A 19 37.03 -20.25 11.82
C ILE A 19 37.18 -19.88 13.30
N SER A 20 38.00 -18.86 13.59
CA SER A 20 37.88 -18.10 14.83
C SER A 20 36.61 -17.25 14.70
N ILE A 21 35.48 -17.87 15.04
CA ILE A 21 34.18 -17.21 15.15
C ILE A 21 34.34 -16.29 16.36
N PRO A 22 34.29 -14.95 16.25
CA PRO A 22 34.01 -14.16 17.42
C PRO A 22 32.63 -14.59 17.92
N ASN A 23 32.62 -15.14 19.12
CA ASN A 23 31.44 -15.52 19.87
C ASN A 23 30.57 -14.28 20.13
N ASP A 24 29.79 -13.84 19.14
CA ASP A 24 28.62 -12.98 19.34
C ASP A 24 27.36 -13.83 19.12
N VAL A 25 27.30 -14.93 19.87
CA VAL A 25 26.04 -15.44 20.38
C VAL A 25 25.64 -14.43 21.44
N PHE A 26 24.75 -13.49 21.12
CA PHE A 26 23.65 -13.01 21.97
C PHE A 26 22.84 -12.01 21.16
N ALA A 27 21.59 -12.40 20.88
CA ALA A 27 20.57 -11.56 20.31
C ALA A 27 20.29 -10.38 21.26
N GLU A 28 20.78 -9.21 20.91
CA GLU A 28 20.41 -7.96 21.55
C GLU A 28 20.10 -6.95 20.43
N GLY A 29 18.87 -6.42 20.47
CA GLY A 29 18.23 -5.69 19.38
C GLY A 29 19.01 -4.48 18.89
N ARG A 30 19.80 -4.66 17.83
CA ARG A 30 20.30 -3.53 17.04
C ARG A 30 19.18 -3.07 16.12
N LEU A 31 18.52 -1.99 16.54
CA LEU A 31 17.64 -1.21 15.67
C LEU A 31 18.39 -0.84 14.40
N ALA A 32 17.72 -0.92 13.25
CA ALA A 32 18.31 -0.47 11.99
C ALA A 32 18.57 1.04 12.03
N ASP A 33 19.62 1.50 11.34
CA ASP A 33 20.12 2.89 11.41
C ASP A 33 19.08 3.98 11.08
N PHE A 34 17.98 3.63 10.41
CA PHE A 34 16.91 4.57 10.08
C PHE A 34 15.87 4.77 11.19
N VAL A 35 15.92 3.94 12.23
CA VAL A 35 14.97 3.96 13.34
C VAL A 35 15.43 5.02 14.34
N ASP A 36 14.55 5.99 14.59
CA ASP A 36 14.74 7.06 15.55
C ASP A 36 14.23 6.56 16.92
N PRO A 37 15.09 6.50 17.95
CA PRO A 37 14.69 6.05 19.28
C PRO A 37 13.58 6.89 19.93
N ASN A 38 13.36 8.12 19.46
CA ASN A 38 12.33 9.01 19.98
C ASN A 38 10.96 8.82 19.30
N LYS A 39 10.88 7.94 18.30
CA LYS A 39 9.64 7.64 17.58
C LYS A 39 9.13 6.26 17.96
N ASP A 40 7.80 6.14 18.00
CA ASP A 40 7.14 4.88 18.26
C ASP A 40 7.47 3.85 17.18
N LYS A 41 7.68 2.58 17.56
CA LYS A 41 7.93 1.50 16.60
C LYS A 41 6.77 1.33 15.63
N GLN A 42 5.54 1.53 16.12
CA GLN A 42 4.31 1.45 15.31
C GLN A 42 4.30 2.47 14.16
N TYR A 43 4.88 3.66 14.36
CA TYR A 43 4.98 4.68 13.31
C TYR A 43 5.70 4.15 12.06
N TYR A 44 6.73 3.33 12.25
CA TYR A 44 7.49 2.74 11.15
C TYR A 44 6.75 1.60 10.45
N LEU A 45 5.96 0.82 11.19
CA LEU A 45 5.09 -0.22 10.64
C LEU A 45 3.96 0.40 9.81
N ASP A 46 3.26 1.38 10.36
CA ASP A 46 2.17 2.07 9.67
C ASP A 46 2.65 2.68 8.37
N ARG A 47 3.86 3.25 8.38
CA ARG A 47 4.47 3.80 7.17
C ARG A 47 4.80 2.73 6.14
N TYR A 48 5.35 1.60 6.58
CA TYR A 48 5.67 0.48 5.70
C TYR A 48 4.43 -0.12 5.04
N TYR A 49 3.32 -0.24 5.76
CA TYR A 49 2.08 -0.83 5.23
C TYR A 49 1.20 0.15 4.46
N ASN A 50 1.27 1.46 4.74
CA ASN A 50 0.38 2.45 4.13
C ASN A 50 1.07 3.37 3.09
N GLU A 51 2.40 3.53 3.11
CA GLU A 51 3.14 4.37 2.16
C GLU A 51 3.96 3.53 1.17
N PRO A 52 3.52 3.39 -0.10
CA PRO A 52 4.20 2.52 -1.07
C PRO A 52 5.62 2.98 -1.41
N THR A 53 5.89 4.29 -1.34
CA THR A 53 7.21 4.87 -1.54
C THR A 53 8.18 4.50 -0.42
N TYR A 54 7.70 4.50 0.83
CA TYR A 54 8.49 4.10 1.99
C TYR A 54 8.77 2.59 1.97
N LYS A 55 7.77 1.77 1.64
CA LYS A 55 7.94 0.32 1.42
C LYS A 55 9.03 0.02 0.39
N SER A 56 8.94 0.65 -0.79
CA SER A 56 9.90 0.43 -1.88
C SER A 56 11.32 0.85 -1.52
N TRP A 57 11.46 1.87 -0.67
CA TRP A 57 12.75 2.28 -0.12
C TRP A 57 13.26 1.24 0.89
N PHE A 58 12.43 0.77 1.82
CA PHE A 58 12.83 -0.23 2.81
C PHE A 58 13.28 -1.53 2.14
N ASP A 59 12.47 -2.08 1.23
CA ASP A 59 12.74 -3.33 0.51
C ASP A 59 14.09 -3.30 -0.25
N ARG A 60 14.51 -2.11 -0.71
CA ARG A 60 15.77 -1.91 -1.44
C ARG A 60 16.99 -1.81 -0.52
N ASN A 61 16.84 -1.13 0.61
CA ASN A 61 17.96 -0.84 1.52
C ASN A 61 18.18 -1.94 2.56
N TYR A 62 17.13 -2.70 2.88
CA TYR A 62 17.15 -3.76 3.89
C TYR A 62 16.57 -5.08 3.36
N PRO A 63 17.09 -5.65 2.26
CA PRO A 63 16.50 -6.82 1.60
C PRO A 63 16.54 -8.10 2.46
N ASN A 64 17.40 -8.13 3.48
CA ASN A 64 17.59 -9.28 4.36
C ASN A 64 16.86 -9.16 5.71
N PHE A 65 16.09 -8.09 5.92
CA PHE A 65 15.38 -7.82 7.17
C PHE A 65 13.90 -7.64 6.90
N THR A 66 13.05 -8.14 7.80
CA THR A 66 11.65 -7.69 7.83
C THR A 66 11.55 -6.36 8.56
N ILE A 67 10.48 -5.59 8.30
CA ILE A 67 10.31 -4.29 8.96
C ILE A 67 10.24 -4.45 10.48
N GLU A 68 9.57 -5.51 10.96
CA GLU A 68 9.41 -5.84 12.38
C GLU A 68 10.78 -6.08 13.04
N GLN A 69 11.65 -6.85 12.38
CA GLN A 69 13.01 -7.10 12.85
C GLN A 69 13.86 -5.82 12.85
N ALA A 70 13.72 -4.99 11.82
CA ALA A 70 14.48 -3.74 11.69
C ALA A 70 14.11 -2.71 12.76
N VAL A 71 12.85 -2.68 13.22
CA VAL A 71 12.38 -1.79 14.31
C VAL A 71 12.53 -2.46 15.69
N GLY A 72 13.13 -3.64 15.76
CA GLY A 72 13.39 -4.34 17.02
C GLY A 72 12.12 -4.82 17.71
N ILE A 73 11.13 -5.28 16.93
CA ILE A 73 9.96 -6.00 17.41
C ILE A 73 10.32 -7.49 17.39
N THR A 74 10.39 -8.09 18.58
CA THR A 74 10.70 -9.52 18.71
C THR A 74 9.44 -10.35 18.49
N SER A 75 9.61 -11.66 18.30
CA SER A 75 8.48 -12.59 18.16
C SER A 75 7.53 -12.55 19.38
N GLU A 76 8.02 -12.18 20.56
CA GLU A 76 7.21 -12.03 21.78
C GLU A 76 6.34 -10.77 21.73
N ASP A 77 6.87 -9.63 21.28
CA ASP A 77 6.10 -8.42 21.05
C ASP A 77 5.00 -8.67 20.00
N SER A 78 5.31 -9.44 18.94
CA SER A 78 4.32 -9.85 17.95
C SER A 78 3.24 -10.80 18.52
N MET A 79 3.60 -11.60 19.53
CA MET A 79 2.67 -12.50 20.21
C MET A 79 1.75 -11.70 21.15
N ILE A 80 2.27 -10.69 21.85
CA ILE A 80 1.48 -9.79 22.68
C ILE A 80 0.58 -8.92 21.81
N ASP A 81 1.09 -8.35 20.72
CA ASP A 81 0.28 -7.58 19.77
C ASP A 81 -0.76 -8.46 19.08
N SER A 82 -0.44 -9.72 18.75
CA SER A 82 -1.44 -10.63 18.19
C SER A 82 -2.41 -11.15 19.24
N ILE A 83 -2.05 -11.28 20.52
CA ILE A 83 -2.99 -11.56 21.61
C ILE A 83 -3.90 -10.34 21.81
N LEU A 84 -3.36 -9.13 21.84
CA LEU A 84 -4.12 -7.89 21.99
C LEU A 84 -5.03 -7.65 20.77
N ASN A 85 -4.51 -7.85 19.55
CA ASN A 85 -5.30 -7.77 18.32
C ASN A 85 -6.28 -8.94 18.18
N LYS A 86 -6.01 -10.13 18.73
CA LYS A 86 -6.96 -11.26 18.75
C LYS A 86 -7.99 -11.12 19.87
N GLU A 87 -7.69 -10.40 20.94
CA GLU A 87 -8.62 -10.05 22.01
C GLU A 87 -9.51 -8.87 21.60
N ILE A 88 -9.00 -7.97 20.73
CA ILE A 88 -9.74 -6.81 20.19
C ILE A 88 -10.42 -7.14 18.83
N ILE A 89 -9.91 -8.09 18.05
CA ILE A 89 -10.37 -8.51 16.71
C ILE A 89 -10.55 -10.03 16.69
N GLN A 90 -11.28 -10.60 17.65
CA GLN A 90 -11.87 -11.92 17.45
C GLN A 90 -13.18 -11.74 16.68
N GLU A 91 -13.11 -12.03 15.38
CA GLU A 91 -14.27 -12.27 14.53
C GLU A 91 -15.21 -13.28 15.22
N ALA A 92 -16.42 -12.83 15.54
CA ALA A 92 -17.71 -13.51 15.32
C ALA A 92 -17.83 -15.05 15.44
N ASP A 93 -17.03 -15.74 16.26
CA ASP A 93 -17.30 -17.13 16.63
C ASP A 93 -18.01 -17.20 17.97
N ALA A 94 -19.31 -17.48 17.91
CA ALA A 94 -20.22 -17.58 19.06
C ALA A 94 -19.95 -18.79 20.00
N SER A 95 -18.77 -19.43 19.94
CA SER A 95 -18.49 -20.68 20.67
C SER A 95 -17.39 -20.61 21.74
N LEU A 96 -16.66 -19.50 21.89
CA LEU A 96 -15.58 -19.38 22.88
C LEU A 96 -15.96 -18.54 24.10
N VAL A 97 -17.19 -18.72 24.60
CA VAL A 97 -17.54 -18.30 25.98
C VAL A 97 -16.91 -19.30 26.95
N ASN A 98 -15.62 -19.14 27.20
CA ASN A 98 -14.98 -19.55 28.44
C ASN A 98 -13.58 -18.95 28.51
N GLN A 99 -13.48 -17.74 29.07
CA GLN A 99 -12.55 -17.49 30.17
C GLN A 99 -12.92 -16.22 30.94
N GLU A 100 -13.31 -16.49 32.19
CA GLU A 100 -13.34 -15.69 33.42
C GLU A 100 -13.24 -14.16 33.33
N THR A 101 -14.34 -13.50 33.74
CA THR A 101 -14.38 -12.07 34.07
C THR A 101 -14.29 -11.87 35.60
N PRO A 102 -13.57 -10.85 36.10
CA PRO A 102 -13.69 -10.44 37.49
C PRO A 102 -15.12 -9.97 37.74
N GLN A 103 -15.70 -10.46 38.82
CA GLN A 103 -17.10 -10.30 39.23
C GLN A 103 -17.62 -8.85 39.09
N LYS A 104 -18.31 -8.56 37.98
CA LYS A 104 -19.10 -7.35 37.78
C LYS A 104 -20.50 -7.75 37.33
N ASN A 105 -21.51 -7.14 37.92
CA ASN A 105 -22.94 -7.38 37.70
C ASN A 105 -23.32 -7.64 36.22
N ASN A 106 -23.99 -8.76 35.99
CA ASN A 106 -24.45 -9.27 34.69
C ASN A 106 -25.18 -8.23 33.80
N SER A 107 -25.90 -7.28 34.39
CA SER A 107 -26.59 -6.22 33.64
C SER A 107 -25.65 -5.20 32.98
N GLU A 108 -24.55 -4.84 33.64
CA GLU A 108 -23.59 -3.87 33.08
C GLU A 108 -22.79 -4.50 31.94
N VAL A 109 -22.41 -5.77 32.09
CA VAL A 109 -21.72 -6.52 31.02
C VAL A 109 -22.62 -6.67 29.79
N ALA A 110 -23.92 -6.97 29.99
CA ALA A 110 -24.87 -7.05 28.88
C ALA A 110 -25.05 -5.69 28.16
N GLN A 111 -25.16 -4.60 28.92
CA GLN A 111 -25.24 -3.24 28.35
C GLN A 111 -23.97 -2.87 27.59
N MET A 112 -22.80 -3.22 28.12
CA MET A 112 -21.52 -3.01 27.45
C MET A 112 -21.43 -3.79 26.13
N ILE A 113 -21.82 -5.07 26.12
CA ILE A 113 -21.85 -5.90 24.91
C ILE A 113 -22.82 -5.32 23.86
N LEU A 114 -24.03 -4.92 24.29
CA LEU A 114 -25.00 -4.27 23.40
C LEU A 114 -24.48 -2.94 22.84
N ALA A 115 -23.80 -2.14 23.66
CA ALA A 115 -23.22 -0.87 23.23
C ALA A 115 -22.09 -1.08 22.21
N ILE A 116 -21.18 -2.04 22.46
CA ILE A 116 -20.10 -2.39 21.53
C ILE A 116 -20.67 -2.93 20.21
N GLY A 117 -21.64 -3.85 20.27
CA GLY A 117 -22.29 -4.39 19.09
C GLY A 117 -23.02 -3.32 18.27
N GLY A 118 -23.77 -2.43 18.94
CA GLY A 118 -24.43 -1.30 18.30
C GLY A 118 -23.45 -0.34 17.61
N LEU A 119 -22.32 -0.05 18.26
CA LEU A 119 -21.28 0.80 17.70
C LEU A 119 -20.65 0.17 16.45
N GLY A 120 -20.38 -1.13 16.46
CA GLY A 120 -19.86 -1.86 15.29
C GLY A 120 -20.78 -1.77 14.07
N ILE A 121 -22.09 -1.91 14.27
CA ILE A 121 -23.10 -1.77 13.20
C ILE A 121 -23.06 -0.36 12.60
N LEU A 122 -22.99 0.68 13.44
CA LEU A 122 -22.93 2.07 12.98
C LEU A 122 -21.66 2.35 12.19
N PHE A 123 -20.49 1.91 12.66
CA PHE A 123 -19.24 2.07 11.92
C PHE A 123 -19.24 1.32 10.60
N GLY A 124 -19.77 0.09 10.56
CA GLY A 124 -19.92 -0.68 9.32
C GLY A 124 -20.78 0.06 8.28
N ALA A 125 -21.91 0.64 8.71
CA ALA A 125 -22.78 1.43 7.85
C ALA A 125 -22.07 2.69 7.29
N VAL A 126 -21.40 3.46 8.16
CA VAL A 126 -20.64 4.66 7.77
C VAL A 126 -19.50 4.30 6.80
N TYR A 127 -18.75 3.24 7.08
CA TYR A 127 -17.66 2.78 6.23
C TYR A 127 -18.16 2.37 4.83
N GLY A 128 -19.27 1.62 4.77
CA GLY A 128 -19.90 1.22 3.51
C GLY A 128 -20.30 2.42 2.64
N VAL A 129 -20.89 3.45 3.24
CA VAL A 129 -21.23 4.71 2.54
C VAL A 129 -19.97 5.42 2.06
N LYS A 130 -18.96 5.57 2.93
CA LYS A 130 -17.68 6.24 2.59
C LYS A 130 -17.01 5.58 1.38
N ARG A 131 -16.99 4.24 1.32
CA ARG A 131 -16.43 3.49 0.19
C ARG A 131 -17.16 3.82 -1.12
N LYS A 132 -18.49 3.77 -1.12
CA LYS A 132 -19.31 4.10 -2.30
C LYS A 132 -19.10 5.52 -2.80
N VAL A 133 -19.03 6.50 -1.89
CA VAL A 133 -18.78 7.91 -2.23
C VAL A 133 -17.39 8.10 -2.86
N ASN A 134 -16.37 7.43 -2.34
CA ASN A 134 -15.01 7.49 -2.88
C ASN A 134 -14.94 6.93 -4.31
N ASP A 135 -15.59 5.79 -4.56
CA ASP A 135 -15.64 5.18 -5.91
C ASP A 135 -16.34 6.12 -6.90
N ASN A 136 -17.47 6.70 -6.51
CA ASN A 136 -18.17 7.69 -7.33
C ASN A 136 -17.31 8.91 -7.62
N THR A 137 -16.62 9.45 -6.61
CA THR A 137 -15.72 10.61 -6.76
C THR A 137 -14.60 10.30 -7.76
N ARG A 138 -14.01 9.10 -7.67
CA ARG A 138 -12.98 8.64 -8.62
C ARG A 138 -13.53 8.55 -10.03
N GLN A 139 -14.70 7.94 -10.23
CA GLN A 139 -15.32 7.83 -11.56
C GLN A 139 -15.64 9.20 -12.16
N ILE A 140 -16.16 10.15 -11.37
CA ILE A 140 -16.44 11.52 -11.83
C ILE A 140 -15.15 12.19 -12.29
N SER A 141 -14.05 12.04 -11.54
CA SER A 141 -12.76 12.63 -11.93
C SER A 141 -12.23 12.06 -13.24
N ILE A 142 -12.35 10.74 -13.45
CA ILE A 142 -11.94 10.05 -14.69
C ILE A 142 -12.80 10.54 -15.87
N ASN A 143 -14.11 10.61 -15.69
CA ASN A 143 -15.03 11.08 -16.75
C ASN A 143 -14.75 12.54 -17.10
N LYS A 144 -14.50 13.40 -16.11
CA LYS A 144 -14.15 14.82 -16.32
C LYS A 144 -12.87 14.97 -17.13
N GLU A 145 -11.80 14.27 -16.78
CA GLU A 145 -10.54 14.32 -17.53
C GLU A 145 -10.69 13.71 -18.93
N THR A 146 -11.48 12.64 -19.07
CA THR A 146 -11.78 12.04 -20.38
C THR A 146 -12.50 13.01 -21.30
N ILE A 147 -13.52 13.72 -20.82
CA ILE A 147 -14.25 14.76 -21.57
C ILE A 147 -13.30 15.91 -21.92
N LYS A 148 -12.51 16.39 -20.96
CA LYS A 148 -11.55 17.48 -21.19
C LYS A 148 -10.55 17.11 -22.28
N ASN A 149 -10.02 15.89 -22.26
CA ASN A 149 -8.96 15.47 -23.17
C ASN A 149 -9.46 15.06 -24.56
N LYS A 150 -10.58 14.33 -24.65
CA LYS A 150 -11.12 13.84 -25.92
C LYS A 150 -12.05 14.81 -26.63
N ILE A 151 -12.80 15.62 -25.88
CA ILE A 151 -13.84 16.49 -26.44
C ILE A 151 -13.35 17.94 -26.45
N ILE A 152 -12.96 18.48 -25.29
CA ILE A 152 -12.72 19.92 -25.17
C ILE A 152 -11.37 20.34 -25.79
N LYS A 153 -10.26 19.66 -25.44
CA LYS A 153 -8.91 20.03 -25.92
C LYS A 153 -8.81 20.13 -27.44
N PRO A 154 -9.32 19.18 -28.25
CA PRO A 154 -9.31 19.31 -29.70
C PRO A 154 -10.08 20.53 -30.19
N ILE A 155 -11.31 20.73 -29.71
CA ILE A 155 -12.19 21.84 -30.12
C ILE A 155 -11.55 23.21 -29.80
N THR A 156 -10.92 23.34 -28.63
CA THR A 156 -10.28 24.61 -28.22
C THR A 156 -9.00 24.94 -28.95
N ARG A 157 -8.39 23.96 -29.64
CA ARG A 157 -7.13 24.16 -30.40
C ARG A 157 -7.35 24.32 -31.90
N THR A 158 -8.53 24.00 -32.41
CA THR A 158 -8.85 24.11 -33.83
C THR A 158 -9.24 25.53 -34.22
N ASN A 159 -8.80 25.97 -35.41
CA ASN A 159 -9.24 27.23 -36.00
C ASN A 159 -10.73 27.14 -36.38
N PRO A 160 -11.56 28.19 -36.21
CA PRO A 160 -12.94 28.20 -36.68
C PRO A 160 -13.13 27.72 -38.13
N LEU A 161 -12.19 28.04 -39.03
CA LEU A 161 -12.21 27.58 -40.41
C LEU A 161 -12.04 26.06 -40.53
N GLU A 162 -11.14 25.47 -39.74
CA GLU A 162 -10.93 24.01 -39.71
C GLU A 162 -12.18 23.28 -39.21
N ILE A 163 -12.88 23.86 -38.22
CA ILE A 163 -14.15 23.31 -37.72
C ILE A 163 -15.18 23.27 -38.86
N LEU A 164 -15.29 24.34 -39.64
CA LEU A 164 -16.22 24.39 -40.78
C LEU A 164 -15.83 23.38 -41.88
N GLN A 165 -14.54 23.21 -42.18
CA GLN A 165 -14.08 22.21 -43.14
C GLN A 165 -14.41 20.78 -42.70
N ILE A 166 -14.23 20.48 -41.41
CA ILE A 166 -14.60 19.17 -40.83
C ILE A 166 -16.12 18.95 -40.95
N ARG A 167 -16.92 19.98 -40.69
CA ARG A 167 -18.39 19.90 -40.82
C ARG A 167 -18.83 19.67 -42.27
N LEU A 168 -18.20 20.36 -43.21
CA LEU A 168 -18.45 20.17 -44.64
C LEU A 168 -18.09 18.73 -45.07
N ALA A 169 -16.92 18.23 -44.65
CA ALA A 169 -16.48 16.86 -44.95
C ALA A 169 -17.39 15.78 -44.33
N LYS A 170 -18.01 16.07 -43.19
CA LYS A 170 -19.02 15.20 -42.55
C LYS A 170 -20.42 15.32 -43.14
N GLY A 171 -20.66 16.30 -44.02
CA GLY A 171 -21.99 16.61 -44.55
C GLY A 171 -22.93 17.26 -43.54
N GLU A 172 -22.41 17.84 -42.44
CA GLU A 172 -23.20 18.58 -41.45
C GLU A 172 -23.64 19.96 -41.96
N ILE A 173 -22.95 20.49 -42.98
CA ILE A 173 -23.27 21.77 -43.65
C ILE A 173 -23.13 21.60 -45.16
N THR A 174 -23.85 22.41 -45.93
CA THR A 174 -23.69 22.46 -47.39
C THR A 174 -22.47 23.31 -47.79
N ILE A 175 -22.06 23.18 -49.06
CA ILE A 175 -20.96 24.00 -49.63
C ILE A 175 -21.32 25.50 -49.57
N GLU A 176 -22.58 25.84 -49.86
CA GLU A 176 -23.10 27.21 -49.83
C GLU A 176 -23.07 27.81 -48.41
N GLU A 177 -23.44 27.00 -47.40
CA GLU A 177 -23.35 27.39 -45.99
C GLU A 177 -21.90 27.59 -45.54
N PHE A 178 -20.99 26.70 -45.97
CA PHE A 178 -19.57 26.84 -45.69
C PHE A 178 -19.01 28.17 -46.23
N GLU A 179 -19.27 28.51 -47.49
CA GLU A 179 -18.78 29.74 -48.11
C GLU A 179 -19.32 31.00 -47.41
N SER A 180 -20.62 30.99 -47.05
CA SER A 180 -21.27 32.07 -46.30
C SER A 180 -20.62 32.29 -44.93
N LEU A 181 -20.28 31.21 -44.23
CA LEU A 181 -19.64 31.26 -42.92
C LEU A 181 -18.15 31.61 -43.00
N GLU A 182 -17.43 31.10 -43.99
CA GLU A 182 -16.03 31.46 -44.25
C GLU A 182 -15.90 32.97 -44.54
N LYS A 183 -16.79 33.53 -45.36
CA LYS A 183 -16.79 34.96 -45.66
C LYS A 183 -17.01 35.83 -44.43
N LYS A 184 -17.80 35.37 -43.45
CA LYS A 184 -18.04 36.07 -42.18
C LYS A 184 -16.87 35.94 -41.19
N LEU A 185 -15.99 34.96 -41.40
CA LEU A 185 -14.82 34.69 -40.56
C LEU A 185 -13.57 35.45 -41.03
N LYS A 186 -13.51 35.84 -42.31
CA LYS A 186 -12.45 36.71 -42.83
C LYS A 186 -12.76 38.16 -42.41
N PRO A 187 -11.87 38.85 -41.66
CA PRO A 187 -12.07 40.24 -41.27
C PRO A 187 -12.05 41.20 -42.47
#